data_AF-A0A813FJE7-F1
#
_entry.id   AF-A0A813FJE7-F1
#
_cell.length_a   1.000
_cell.length_b   1.000
_cell.length_c   1.000
_cell.angle_alpha   90.00
_cell.angle_beta   90.00
_cell.angle_gamma   90.00
#
_symmetry.space_group_name_H-M   'P 1'
#
loop_
_entity.id
_entity.type
_entity.pdbx_description
1 polymer ?
#
loop_
_entity_poly.entity_id
_entity_poly.type
_entity_poly.pdbx_seq_one_letter_code
_entity_poly.pdbx_strand_id
1 'polypeptide(L)'
;MALSLRVVSSPPDKGEVLCTVEVERAWLVSSLKAAIEEAIGIPRAQQSLHVGERALRDQDVLGSALEAQSSTELQVSLVRLQTPSLSPSAREEALARVQAGVRLAKLEEPCWRDRAVVLAVVRRQGGLLQLASPELRADSEVVLSAVRSCGHALAHAAPELCSNREIVLAAVNSSCPEAFWSASEELRRDRDMVLEVASLDGLALRAAAPELRKDRALMLSVVARNPTALRHMIDELRLDRTFLLEAVRQNPIALLQVPDPFRREAAIIRASLEVKVPK
;
A
#
# COMPACT_ATOMS: atom_id res chain seq x y z
N MET A 1 10.26 -0.55 -34.36
CA MET A 1 9.54 0.22 -35.38
C MET A 1 8.22 0.63 -34.77
N ALA A 2 8.00 1.94 -34.62
CA ALA A 2 6.72 2.48 -34.17
C ALA A 2 5.64 2.23 -35.24
N LEU A 3 4.44 1.91 -34.79
CA LEU A 3 3.27 1.67 -35.62
C LEU A 3 2.17 2.61 -35.13
N SER A 4 1.46 3.24 -36.07
CA SER A 4 0.26 4.01 -35.76
C SER A 4 -0.94 3.07 -35.70
N LEU A 5 -1.58 2.95 -34.53
CA LEU A 5 -2.70 2.05 -34.30
C LEU A 5 -4.00 2.85 -34.12
N ARG A 6 -5.00 2.56 -34.95
CA ARG A 6 -6.33 3.21 -34.85
C ARG A 6 -7.21 2.42 -33.89
N VAL A 7 -7.72 3.09 -32.86
CA VAL A 7 -8.67 2.52 -31.91
C VAL A 7 -10.06 2.96 -32.31
N VAL A 8 -10.92 2.01 -32.68
CA VAL A 8 -12.27 2.27 -33.19
C VAL A 8 -13.35 1.81 -32.22
N SER A 9 -14.50 2.47 -32.19
CA SER A 9 -15.66 2.03 -31.41
C SER A 9 -16.24 0.71 -31.96
N SER A 10 -16.62 -0.20 -31.05
CA SER A 10 -17.42 -1.38 -31.41
C SER A 10 -18.91 -1.00 -31.65
N PRO A 11 -19.70 -1.74 -32.46
CA PRO A 11 -21.11 -1.43 -32.73
C PRO A 11 -21.94 -1.23 -31.45
N PRO A 12 -22.95 -0.32 -31.44
CA PRO A 12 -23.71 0.20 -32.58
C PRO A 12 -23.14 1.45 -33.29
N ASP A 13 -22.14 2.11 -32.70
CA ASP A 13 -21.50 3.28 -33.31
C ASP A 13 -20.45 2.79 -34.31
N LYS A 14 -20.79 2.88 -35.60
CA LYS A 14 -20.10 2.29 -36.76
C LYS A 14 -18.61 2.65 -36.89
N GLY A 15 -17.72 2.02 -36.11
CA GLY A 15 -16.27 2.06 -36.33
C GLY A 15 -15.67 3.47 -36.31
N GLU A 16 -16.21 4.38 -35.49
CA GLU A 16 -15.66 5.72 -35.32
C GLU A 16 -14.27 5.62 -34.68
N VAL A 17 -13.29 6.35 -35.21
CA VAL A 17 -11.94 6.40 -34.61
C VAL A 17 -12.02 7.21 -33.33
N LEU A 18 -11.87 6.54 -32.19
CA LEU A 18 -11.84 7.18 -30.87
C LEU A 18 -10.51 7.88 -30.64
N CYS A 19 -9.41 7.22 -30.99
CA CYS A 19 -8.07 7.79 -30.93
C CYS A 19 -7.10 7.03 -31.84
N THR A 20 -5.95 7.65 -32.12
CA THR A 20 -4.82 7.01 -32.77
C THR A 20 -3.65 7.04 -31.80
N VAL A 21 -3.03 5.89 -31.57
CA VAL A 21 -1.94 5.74 -30.60
C VAL A 21 -0.69 5.24 -31.33
N GLU A 22 0.44 5.88 -31.09
CA GLU A 22 1.74 5.38 -31.56
C GLU A 22 2.22 4.28 -30.62
N VAL A 23 2.38 3.07 -31.15
CA VAL A 23 2.70 1.87 -30.37
C VAL A 23 3.94 1.16 -30.91
N GLU A 24 4.62 0.40 -30.07
CA GLU A 24 5.69 -0.49 -30.52
C GLU A 24 5.21 -1.93 -30.66
N ARG A 25 5.73 -2.69 -31.62
CA ARG A 25 5.40 -4.12 -31.80
C ARG A 25 5.65 -4.97 -30.55
N ALA A 26 6.59 -4.55 -29.70
CA ALA A 26 6.97 -5.23 -28.47
C ALA A 26 6.05 -4.89 -27.28
N TRP A 27 5.14 -3.91 -27.42
CA TRP A 27 4.22 -3.56 -26.35
C TRP A 27 3.28 -4.71 -26.03
N LEU A 28 2.97 -4.81 -24.75
CA LEU A 28 1.86 -5.62 -24.25
C LEU A 28 0.55 -4.88 -24.46
N VAL A 29 -0.55 -5.63 -24.58
CA VAL A 29 -1.90 -5.07 -24.63
C VAL A 29 -2.21 -4.23 -23.38
N SER A 30 -1.64 -4.57 -22.21
CA SER A 30 -1.74 -3.76 -21.00
C SER A 30 -1.19 -2.33 -21.17
N SER A 31 -0.06 -2.18 -21.86
CA SER A 31 0.54 -0.87 -22.17
C SER A 31 -0.33 -0.08 -23.14
N LEU A 32 -0.91 -0.76 -24.14
CA LEU A 32 -1.87 -0.12 -25.05
C LEU A 32 -3.12 0.37 -24.29
N LYS A 33 -3.66 -0.44 -23.38
CA LYS A 33 -4.82 -0.02 -22.57
C LYS A 33 -4.53 1.23 -21.73
N ALA A 34 -3.33 1.31 -21.15
CA ALA A 34 -2.89 2.50 -20.42
C ALA A 34 -2.81 3.74 -21.34
N ALA A 35 -2.25 3.60 -22.55
CA ALA A 35 -2.19 4.69 -23.51
C ALA A 35 -3.58 5.15 -24.00
N ILE A 36 -4.53 4.22 -24.17
CA ILE A 36 -5.93 4.55 -24.48
C ILE A 36 -6.59 5.27 -23.30
N GLU A 37 -6.34 4.83 -22.07
CA GLU A 37 -6.85 5.50 -20.87
C GLU A 37 -6.34 6.94 -20.77
N GLU A 38 -5.07 7.17 -21.09
CA GLU A 38 -4.48 8.51 -21.16
C GLU A 38 -5.07 9.36 -22.28
N ALA A 39 -5.30 8.80 -23.47
CA ALA A 39 -5.77 9.53 -24.64
C ALA A 39 -7.25 9.92 -24.57
N ILE A 40 -8.13 9.01 -24.11
CA ILE A 40 -9.59 9.18 -24.16
C ILE A 40 -10.28 9.01 -22.81
N GLY A 41 -9.55 8.77 -21.72
CA GLY A 41 -10.08 8.74 -20.36
C GLY A 41 -10.94 7.52 -20.02
N ILE A 42 -10.92 6.47 -20.84
CA ILE A 42 -11.64 5.21 -20.53
C ILE A 42 -10.74 4.35 -19.65
N PRO A 43 -11.12 4.01 -18.40
CA PRO A 43 -10.26 3.23 -17.52
C PRO A 43 -9.90 1.87 -18.11
N ARG A 44 -8.66 1.39 -17.95
CA ARG A 44 -8.20 0.07 -18.44
C ARG A 44 -9.14 -1.10 -18.15
N ALA A 45 -9.82 -1.07 -17.00
CA ALA A 45 -10.78 -2.09 -16.57
C ALA A 45 -12.10 -2.09 -17.37
N GLN A 46 -12.42 -0.96 -18.02
CA GLN A 46 -13.57 -0.79 -18.91
C GLN A 46 -13.22 -1.05 -20.38
N GLN A 47 -11.96 -1.33 -20.68
CA GLN A 47 -11.50 -1.55 -22.05
C GLN A 47 -11.41 -3.05 -22.37
N SER A 48 -12.23 -3.51 -23.33
CA SER A 48 -12.06 -4.79 -23.98
C SER A 48 -11.63 -4.54 -25.43
N LEU A 49 -10.38 -4.91 -25.75
CA LEU A 49 -9.77 -4.66 -27.05
C LEU A 49 -9.91 -5.90 -27.93
N HIS A 50 -10.32 -5.70 -29.17
CA HIS A 50 -10.60 -6.79 -30.11
C HIS A 50 -9.91 -6.57 -31.45
N VAL A 51 -9.49 -7.67 -32.06
CA VAL A 51 -9.00 -7.74 -33.45
C VAL A 51 -9.93 -8.69 -34.20
N GLY A 52 -10.81 -8.14 -35.03
CA GLY A 52 -11.94 -8.89 -35.58
C GLY A 52 -12.82 -9.43 -34.46
N GLU A 53 -13.05 -10.75 -34.44
CA GLU A 53 -13.83 -11.46 -33.41
C GLU A 53 -12.99 -11.87 -32.19
N ARG A 54 -11.66 -11.62 -32.20
CA ARG A 54 -10.76 -12.08 -31.14
C ARG A 54 -10.53 -11.00 -30.10
N ALA A 55 -10.93 -11.28 -28.86
CA ALA A 55 -10.56 -10.48 -27.70
C ALA A 55 -9.05 -10.64 -27.38
N LEU A 56 -8.37 -9.51 -27.16
CA LEU A 56 -6.97 -9.45 -26.76
C LEU A 56 -6.84 -9.49 -25.23
N ARG A 57 -5.86 -10.26 -24.73
CA ARG A 57 -5.54 -10.34 -23.30
C ARG A 57 -4.39 -9.41 -22.97
N ASP A 58 -4.35 -8.93 -21.74
CA ASP A 58 -3.36 -7.95 -21.26
C ASP A 58 -1.89 -8.40 -21.44
N GLN A 59 -1.65 -9.72 -21.44
CA GLN A 59 -0.32 -10.32 -21.61
C GLN A 59 0.05 -10.63 -23.07
N ASP A 60 -0.87 -10.45 -24.01
CA ASP A 60 -0.59 -10.70 -25.43
C ASP A 60 0.35 -9.58 -25.96
N VAL A 61 1.29 -9.95 -26.82
CA VAL A 61 2.21 -9.00 -27.48
C VAL A 61 1.55 -8.44 -28.73
N LEU A 62 1.48 -7.11 -28.87
CA LEU A 62 0.76 -6.43 -29.95
C LEU A 62 1.20 -6.89 -31.34
N GLY A 63 2.51 -7.03 -31.58
CA GLY A 63 3.03 -7.50 -32.87
C GLY A 63 2.42 -8.84 -33.30
N SER A 64 2.44 -9.84 -32.41
CA SER A 64 1.88 -11.17 -32.67
C SER A 64 0.35 -11.19 -32.78
N ALA A 65 -0.33 -10.28 -32.07
CA ALA A 65 -1.78 -10.18 -32.08
C ALA A 65 -2.31 -9.56 -33.38
N LEU A 66 -1.51 -8.68 -34.00
CA LEU A 66 -1.85 -7.93 -35.21
C LEU A 66 -1.37 -8.60 -36.51
N GLU A 67 -0.48 -9.59 -36.44
CA GLU A 67 0.04 -10.34 -37.61
C GLU A 67 -1.04 -11.04 -38.45
N ALA A 68 -2.23 -11.26 -37.89
CA ALA A 68 -3.38 -11.82 -38.61
C ALA A 68 -4.13 -10.79 -39.50
N GLN A 69 -3.78 -9.51 -39.44
CA GLN A 69 -4.41 -8.47 -40.27
C GLN A 69 -3.62 -8.26 -41.56
N SER A 70 -4.20 -8.62 -42.71
CA SER A 70 -3.61 -8.44 -44.05
C SER A 70 -3.68 -7.00 -44.59
N SER A 71 -4.14 -6.05 -43.77
CA SER A 71 -4.46 -4.68 -44.18
C SER A 71 -3.30 -3.73 -43.92
N THR A 72 -3.16 -2.72 -44.78
CA THR A 72 -2.18 -1.62 -44.66
C THR A 72 -2.44 -0.68 -43.48
N GLU A 73 -3.61 -0.77 -42.84
CA GLU A 73 -3.98 -0.02 -41.64
C GLU A 73 -4.30 -0.98 -40.50
N LEU A 74 -3.57 -0.85 -39.40
CA LEU A 74 -3.78 -1.65 -38.19
C LEU A 74 -4.88 -1.01 -37.33
N GLN A 75 -5.97 -1.75 -37.11
CA GLN A 75 -7.09 -1.28 -36.31
C GLN A 75 -7.46 -2.25 -35.19
N VAL A 76 -7.86 -1.71 -34.05
CA VAL A 76 -8.36 -2.46 -32.89
C VAL A 76 -9.70 -1.88 -32.47
N SER A 77 -10.71 -2.73 -32.31
CA SER A 77 -12.02 -2.33 -31.81
C SER A 77 -12.02 -2.29 -30.28
N LEU A 78 -12.44 -1.16 -29.73
CA LEU A 78 -12.66 -0.97 -28.30
C LEU A 78 -14.14 -1.23 -28.00
N VAL A 79 -14.39 -2.32 -27.30
CA VAL A 79 -15.67 -2.60 -26.64
C VAL A 79 -15.58 -2.00 -25.24
N ARG A 80 -16.37 -0.96 -24.98
CA ARG A 80 -16.53 -0.44 -23.63
C ARG A 80 -17.30 -1.48 -22.82
N LEU A 81 -16.62 -2.15 -21.90
CA LEU A 81 -17.29 -2.96 -20.90
C LEU A 81 -18.13 -2.00 -20.06
N GLN A 82 -19.45 -2.12 -20.15
CA GLN A 82 -20.33 -1.59 -19.12
C GLN A 82 -20.07 -2.39 -17.85
N THR A 83 -19.02 -2.03 -17.11
CA THR A 83 -18.90 -2.44 -15.72
C THR A 83 -20.15 -1.91 -15.03
N PRO A 84 -20.97 -2.74 -14.37
CA PRO A 84 -22.18 -2.26 -13.74
C PRO A 84 -21.80 -1.24 -12.65
N SER A 85 -21.92 0.05 -12.97
CA SER A 85 -21.93 1.10 -11.97
C SER A 85 -23.22 0.91 -11.19
N LEU A 86 -23.15 0.92 -9.85
CA LEU A 86 -24.37 0.89 -9.05
C LEU A 86 -25.31 2.02 -9.50
N SER A 87 -26.57 1.68 -9.72
CA SER A 87 -27.60 2.71 -9.87
C SER A 87 -27.67 3.55 -8.59
N PRO A 88 -28.13 4.81 -8.66
CA PRO A 88 -28.29 5.65 -7.47
C PRO A 88 -29.14 4.99 -6.37
N SER A 89 -30.22 4.30 -6.75
CA SER A 89 -31.08 3.58 -5.80
C SER A 89 -30.37 2.41 -5.11
N ALA A 90 -29.61 1.61 -5.87
CA ALA A 90 -28.85 0.49 -5.31
C ALA A 90 -27.72 0.98 -4.41
N ARG A 91 -27.10 2.13 -4.72
CA ARG A 91 -26.11 2.78 -3.85
C ARG A 91 -26.73 3.20 -2.52
N GLU A 92 -27.88 3.86 -2.54
CA GLU A 92 -28.58 4.27 -1.32
C GLU A 92 -28.97 3.06 -0.46
N GLU A 93 -29.48 2.00 -1.07
CA GLU A 93 -29.79 0.76 -0.36
C GLU A 93 -28.53 0.12 0.26
N ALA A 94 -27.44 0.06 -0.49
CA ALA A 94 -26.16 -0.44 0.00
C ALA A 94 -25.67 0.39 1.20
N LEU A 95 -25.74 1.73 1.13
CA LEU A 95 -25.36 2.61 2.23
C LEU A 95 -26.27 2.41 3.46
N ALA A 96 -27.57 2.29 3.27
CA ALA A 96 -28.53 2.01 4.35
C ALA A 96 -28.22 0.66 5.02
N ARG A 97 -27.87 -0.36 4.24
CA ARG A 97 -27.41 -1.66 4.74
C ARG A 97 -26.12 -1.54 5.55
N VAL A 98 -25.14 -0.77 5.07
CA VAL A 98 -23.89 -0.51 5.82
C VAL A 98 -24.18 0.11 7.19
N GLN A 99 -25.11 1.07 7.24
CA GLN A 99 -25.55 1.73 8.48
C GLN A 99 -26.33 0.77 9.40
N ALA A 100 -27.19 -0.07 8.84
CA ALA A 100 -27.97 -1.08 9.56
C ALA A 100 -27.12 -2.21 10.17
N GLY A 101 -25.81 -2.26 9.87
CA GLY A 101 -24.89 -3.20 10.51
C GLY A 101 -24.97 -4.62 9.96
N VAL A 102 -25.50 -4.84 8.75
CA VAL A 102 -25.42 -6.14 8.10
C VAL A 102 -23.96 -6.58 7.91
N ARG A 103 -23.74 -7.89 7.71
CA ARG A 103 -22.42 -8.45 7.41
C ARG A 103 -21.87 -7.84 6.12
N LEU A 104 -20.99 -6.84 6.27
CA LEU A 104 -20.47 -6.01 5.18
C LEU A 104 -19.75 -6.82 4.10
N ALA A 105 -19.07 -7.91 4.48
CA ALA A 105 -18.41 -8.82 3.55
C ALA A 105 -19.36 -9.57 2.58
N LYS A 106 -20.68 -9.55 2.83
CA LYS A 106 -21.69 -10.15 1.94
C LYS A 106 -22.30 -9.15 0.95
N LEU A 107 -21.78 -7.93 0.88
CA LEU A 107 -22.20 -6.97 -0.14
C LEU A 107 -21.82 -7.51 -1.53
N GLU A 108 -22.71 -7.28 -2.50
CA GLU A 108 -22.54 -7.75 -3.88
C GLU A 108 -21.33 -7.08 -4.54
N GLU A 109 -20.70 -7.75 -5.51
CA GLU A 109 -19.49 -7.26 -6.19
C GLU A 109 -19.53 -5.80 -6.67
N PRO A 110 -20.63 -5.28 -7.24
CA PRO A 110 -20.68 -3.89 -7.68
C PRO A 110 -20.35 -2.91 -6.55
N CYS A 111 -20.71 -3.24 -5.29
CA CYS A 111 -20.52 -2.36 -4.13
C CYS A 111 -19.04 -2.06 -3.88
N TRP A 112 -18.16 -3.01 -4.18
CA TRP A 112 -16.72 -2.88 -3.98
C TRP A 112 -16.01 -2.04 -5.05
N ARG A 113 -16.75 -1.58 -6.06
CA ARG A 113 -16.30 -0.63 -7.07
C ARG A 113 -16.89 0.77 -6.85
N ASP A 114 -17.83 0.90 -5.92
CA ASP A 114 -18.46 2.17 -5.60
C ASP A 114 -17.72 2.86 -4.45
N ARG A 115 -17.10 4.00 -4.77
CA ARG A 115 -16.31 4.78 -3.81
C ARG A 115 -17.09 5.12 -2.54
N ALA A 116 -18.35 5.55 -2.66
CA ALA A 116 -19.13 5.98 -1.50
C ALA A 116 -19.46 4.80 -0.58
N VAL A 117 -19.85 3.66 -1.17
CA VAL A 117 -20.12 2.44 -0.41
C VAL A 117 -18.85 1.92 0.25
N VAL A 118 -17.74 1.80 -0.49
CA VAL A 118 -16.46 1.33 0.06
C VAL A 118 -15.97 2.24 1.19
N LEU A 119 -16.03 3.56 1.00
CA LEU A 119 -15.63 4.52 2.03
C LEU A 119 -16.47 4.35 3.32
N ALA A 120 -17.78 4.14 3.20
CA ALA A 120 -18.65 3.87 4.35
C ALA A 120 -18.31 2.53 5.03
N VAL A 121 -17.98 1.50 4.25
CA VAL A 121 -17.61 0.17 4.75
C VAL A 121 -16.27 0.20 5.50
N VAL A 122 -15.22 0.75 4.89
CA VAL A 122 -13.86 0.72 5.47
C VAL A 122 -13.73 1.59 6.72
N ARG A 123 -14.57 2.63 6.88
CA ARG A 123 -14.66 3.39 8.13
C ARG A 123 -15.12 2.54 9.32
N ARG A 124 -15.93 1.50 9.07
CA ARG A 124 -16.41 0.57 10.11
C ARG A 124 -15.49 -0.63 10.26
N GLN A 125 -14.97 -1.14 9.15
CA GLN A 125 -14.11 -2.32 9.12
C GLN A 125 -13.02 -2.18 8.06
N GLY A 126 -11.90 -1.55 8.44
CA GLY A 126 -10.80 -1.23 7.54
C GLY A 126 -10.25 -2.43 6.74
N GLY A 127 -10.23 -3.63 7.33
CA GLY A 127 -9.76 -4.85 6.66
C GLY A 127 -10.58 -5.30 5.43
N LEU A 128 -11.73 -4.68 5.17
CA LEU A 128 -12.52 -4.93 3.95
C LEU A 128 -12.00 -4.18 2.72
N LEU A 129 -10.96 -3.34 2.88
CA LEU A 129 -10.25 -2.73 1.75
C LEU A 129 -9.77 -3.77 0.74
N GLN A 130 -9.45 -4.99 1.18
CA GLN A 130 -9.03 -6.10 0.30
C GLN A 130 -10.07 -6.49 -0.77
N LEU A 131 -11.35 -6.21 -0.53
CA LEU A 131 -12.43 -6.51 -1.47
C LEU A 131 -12.62 -5.38 -2.49
N ALA A 132 -12.12 -4.17 -2.19
CA ALA A 132 -12.26 -3.01 -3.05
C ALA A 132 -11.50 -3.18 -4.37
N SER A 133 -12.01 -2.52 -5.42
CA SER A 133 -11.36 -2.52 -6.72
C SER A 133 -9.94 -1.95 -6.64
N PRO A 134 -9.01 -2.34 -7.55
CA PRO A 134 -7.65 -1.82 -7.55
C PRO A 134 -7.58 -0.29 -7.54
N GLU A 135 -8.51 0.38 -8.23
CA GLU A 135 -8.61 1.85 -8.29
C GLU A 135 -8.92 2.44 -6.91
N LEU A 136 -9.84 1.84 -6.16
CA LEU A 136 -10.19 2.28 -4.81
C LEU A 136 -9.13 1.92 -3.77
N ARG A 137 -8.33 0.87 -4.01
CA ARG A 137 -7.14 0.55 -3.21
C ARG A 137 -5.98 1.53 -3.48
N ALA A 138 -6.04 2.28 -4.57
CA ALA A 138 -5.13 3.40 -4.87
C ALA A 138 -5.71 4.78 -4.49
N ASP A 139 -6.97 4.85 -4.03
CA ASP A 139 -7.57 6.10 -3.54
C ASP A 139 -7.08 6.41 -2.12
N SER A 140 -6.34 7.51 -2.00
CA SER A 140 -5.72 7.91 -0.73
C SER A 140 -6.73 8.14 0.40
N GLU A 141 -7.92 8.70 0.13
CA GLU A 141 -8.93 8.95 1.17
C GLU A 141 -9.56 7.64 1.66
N VAL A 142 -9.83 6.72 0.73
CA VAL A 142 -10.37 5.40 1.04
C VAL A 142 -9.38 4.61 1.88
N VAL A 143 -8.11 4.55 1.45
CA VAL A 143 -7.05 3.84 2.17
C VAL A 143 -6.79 4.50 3.53
N LEU A 144 -6.69 5.83 3.61
CA LEU A 144 -6.48 6.53 4.87
C LEU A 144 -7.62 6.26 5.87
N SER A 145 -8.87 6.23 5.39
CA SER A 145 -10.02 5.86 6.21
C SER A 145 -9.94 4.40 6.68
N ALA A 146 -9.50 3.49 5.81
CA ALA A 146 -9.35 2.08 6.13
C ALA A 146 -8.26 1.84 7.18
N VAL A 147 -7.07 2.43 7.01
CA VAL A 147 -5.95 2.22 7.94
C VAL A 147 -6.21 2.82 9.32
N ARG A 148 -6.94 3.95 9.40
CA ARG A 148 -7.38 4.52 10.68
C ARG A 148 -8.35 3.60 11.44
N SER A 149 -9.16 2.83 10.72
CA SER A 149 -10.04 1.81 11.31
C SER A 149 -9.28 0.52 11.65
N CYS A 150 -8.32 0.10 10.82
CA CYS A 150 -7.51 -1.09 11.02
C CYS A 150 -6.19 -0.96 10.26
N GLY A 151 -5.07 -0.80 10.97
CA GLY A 151 -3.74 -0.57 10.36
C GLY A 151 -3.29 -1.67 9.40
N HIS A 152 -3.71 -2.92 9.63
CA HIS A 152 -3.45 -4.05 8.72
C HIS A 152 -4.03 -3.82 7.30
N ALA A 153 -4.99 -2.91 7.13
CA ALA A 153 -5.53 -2.56 5.82
C ALA A 153 -4.44 -2.03 4.87
N LEU A 154 -3.34 -1.49 5.38
CA LEU A 154 -2.22 -1.02 4.58
C LEU A 154 -1.67 -2.12 3.65
N ALA A 155 -1.70 -3.40 4.08
CA ALA A 155 -1.25 -4.54 3.28
C ALA A 155 -2.06 -4.72 1.98
N HIS A 156 -3.25 -4.13 1.89
CA HIS A 156 -4.13 -4.21 0.72
C HIS A 156 -4.10 -2.95 -0.14
N ALA A 157 -3.48 -1.87 0.33
CA ALA A 157 -3.34 -0.64 -0.42
C ALA A 157 -2.48 -0.85 -1.67
N ALA A 158 -2.63 0.06 -2.64
CA ALA A 158 -1.75 0.09 -3.80
C ALA A 158 -0.30 0.40 -3.38
N PRO A 159 0.71 -0.17 -4.04
CA PRO A 159 2.12 -0.02 -3.66
C PRO A 159 2.57 1.44 -3.50
N GLU A 160 2.02 2.34 -4.33
CA GLU A 160 2.33 3.77 -4.31
C GLU A 160 1.92 4.43 -2.98
N LEU A 161 0.83 3.97 -2.37
CA LEU A 161 0.36 4.46 -1.07
C LEU A 161 1.13 3.84 0.10
N CYS A 162 1.77 2.68 -0.09
CA CYS A 162 2.68 2.10 0.90
C CYS A 162 4.00 2.87 1.02
N SER A 163 4.34 3.74 0.05
CA SER A 163 5.43 4.72 0.14
C SER A 163 4.98 6.07 0.73
N ASN A 164 3.68 6.27 0.98
CA ASN A 164 3.19 7.52 1.55
C ASN A 164 3.39 7.53 3.08
N ARG A 165 4.29 8.41 3.55
CA ARG A 165 4.63 8.56 4.96
C ARG A 165 3.40 8.78 5.86
N GLU A 166 2.47 9.64 5.46
CA GLU A 166 1.27 9.96 6.26
C GLU A 166 0.37 8.75 6.44
N ILE A 167 0.11 8.01 5.36
CA ILE A 167 -0.74 6.82 5.38
C ILE A 167 -0.10 5.73 6.24
N VAL A 168 1.21 5.50 6.09
CA VAL A 168 1.94 4.50 6.87
C VAL A 168 1.96 4.86 8.36
N LEU A 169 2.20 6.13 8.71
CA LEU A 169 2.14 6.58 10.10
C LEU A 169 0.73 6.46 10.69
N ALA A 170 -0.31 6.76 9.91
CA ALA A 170 -1.70 6.55 10.34
C ALA A 170 -1.99 5.07 10.62
N ALA A 171 -1.46 4.16 9.80
CA ALA A 171 -1.62 2.72 10.00
C ALA A 171 -0.88 2.20 11.24
N VAL A 172 0.34 2.70 11.51
CA VAL A 172 1.10 2.35 12.72
C VAL A 172 0.40 2.87 13.98
N ASN A 173 -0.14 4.09 13.93
CA ASN A 173 -0.83 4.71 15.06
C ASN A 173 -2.21 4.11 15.38
N SER A 174 -2.80 3.30 14.49
CA SER A 174 -4.10 2.65 14.73
C SER A 174 -3.99 1.40 15.62
N SER A 175 -3.12 1.42 16.63
CA SER A 175 -2.81 0.27 17.51
C SER A 175 -2.33 -0.98 16.75
N CYS A 176 -1.68 -0.80 15.59
CA CYS A 176 -1.12 -1.88 14.80
C CYS A 176 0.29 -1.50 14.30
N PRO A 177 1.30 -1.56 15.19
CA PRO A 177 2.69 -1.36 14.80
C PRO A 177 3.14 -2.27 13.66
N GLU A 178 2.51 -3.44 13.56
CA GLU A 178 2.77 -4.42 12.50
C GLU A 178 2.43 -3.94 11.08
N ALA A 179 1.62 -2.88 10.97
CA ALA A 179 1.36 -2.25 9.68
C ALA A 179 2.65 -1.78 9.00
N PHE A 180 3.69 -1.41 9.75
CA PHE A 180 4.96 -0.96 9.17
C PHE A 180 5.65 -2.01 8.28
N TRP A 181 5.36 -3.30 8.44
CA TRP A 181 5.84 -4.35 7.52
C TRP A 181 5.32 -4.18 6.09
N SER A 182 4.15 -3.55 5.94
CA SER A 182 3.53 -3.30 4.63
C SER A 182 4.04 -2.03 3.97
N ALA A 183 4.86 -1.23 4.69
CA ALA A 183 5.48 -0.05 4.12
C ALA A 183 6.50 -0.41 3.04
N SER A 184 6.72 0.52 2.12
CA SER A 184 7.71 0.36 1.06
C SER A 184 9.11 0.14 1.62
N GLU A 185 9.96 -0.49 0.82
CA GLU A 185 11.35 -0.75 1.20
C GLU A 185 12.13 0.55 1.47
N GLU A 186 11.79 1.62 0.74
CA GLU A 186 12.32 2.97 0.91
C GLU A 186 12.03 3.51 2.32
N LEU A 187 10.76 3.47 2.76
CA LEU A 187 10.38 3.91 4.11
C LEU A 187 10.96 3.03 5.21
N ARG A 188 11.16 1.72 4.96
CA ARG A 188 11.82 0.81 5.91
C ARG A 188 13.34 1.02 5.99
N ARG A 189 13.92 1.75 5.04
CA ARG A 189 15.31 2.25 5.04
C ARG A 189 15.45 3.72 5.43
N ASP A 190 14.35 4.44 5.56
CA ASP A 190 14.35 5.82 6.04
C ASP A 190 14.60 5.81 7.56
N ARG A 191 15.75 6.37 7.94
CA ARG A 191 16.22 6.42 9.32
C ARG A 191 15.27 7.19 10.23
N ASP A 192 14.70 8.29 9.75
CA ASP A 192 13.81 9.14 10.55
C ASP A 192 12.42 8.52 10.67
N MET A 193 11.94 7.85 9.62
CA MET A 193 10.73 7.05 9.66
C MET A 193 10.85 5.91 10.66
N VAL A 194 11.94 5.12 10.59
CA VAL A 194 12.21 4.03 11.54
C VAL A 194 12.32 4.54 12.97
N LEU A 195 13.02 5.66 13.19
CA LEU A 195 13.09 6.29 14.52
C LEU A 195 11.69 6.63 15.04
N GLU A 196 10.84 7.25 14.22
CA GLU A 196 9.49 7.65 14.60
C GLU A 196 8.63 6.43 14.97
N VAL A 197 8.53 5.43 14.10
CA VAL A 197 7.68 4.25 14.33
C VAL A 197 8.19 3.34 15.45
N ALA A 198 9.51 3.15 15.57
CA ALA A 198 10.09 2.33 16.64
C ALA A 198 10.01 3.01 18.00
N SER A 199 9.94 4.34 18.03
CA SER A 199 9.68 5.10 19.25
C SER A 199 8.24 4.95 19.73
N LEU A 200 7.30 4.61 18.85
CA LEU A 200 5.92 4.30 19.24
C LEU A 200 5.83 2.86 19.78
N ASP A 201 6.37 1.90 19.02
CA ASP A 201 6.44 0.50 19.42
C ASP A 201 7.69 -0.18 18.82
N GLY A 202 8.49 -0.78 19.69
CA GLY A 202 9.72 -1.46 19.28
C GLY A 202 9.52 -2.65 18.36
N LEU A 203 8.32 -3.23 18.24
CA LEU A 203 8.01 -4.27 17.27
C LEU A 203 8.29 -3.81 15.83
N ALA A 204 8.12 -2.52 15.54
CA ALA A 204 8.39 -1.94 14.22
C ALA A 204 9.86 -2.09 13.80
N LEU A 205 10.79 -2.22 14.76
CA LEU A 205 12.21 -2.48 14.45
C LEU A 205 12.40 -3.77 13.66
N ARG A 206 11.51 -4.76 13.77
CA ARG A 206 11.61 -6.02 13.02
C ARG A 206 11.42 -5.83 11.51
N ALA A 207 10.68 -4.80 11.10
CA ALA A 207 10.48 -4.47 9.69
C ALA A 207 11.58 -3.58 9.11
N ALA A 208 12.33 -2.86 9.97
CA ALA A 208 13.40 -1.98 9.56
C ALA A 208 14.54 -2.74 8.85
N ALA A 209 15.20 -2.05 7.92
CA ALA A 209 16.31 -2.61 7.17
C ALA A 209 17.45 -3.11 8.09
N PRO A 210 18.13 -4.23 7.75
CA PRO A 210 19.16 -4.82 8.61
C PRO A 210 20.28 -3.85 9.02
N GLU A 211 20.62 -2.89 8.15
CA GLU A 211 21.66 -1.89 8.40
C GLU A 211 21.22 -0.92 9.51
N LEU A 212 19.96 -0.49 9.51
CA LEU A 212 19.40 0.40 10.54
C LEU A 212 19.22 -0.31 11.88
N ARG A 213 18.89 -1.61 11.88
CA ARG A 213 18.81 -2.41 13.12
C ARG A 213 20.17 -2.55 13.82
N LYS A 214 21.27 -2.36 13.09
CA LYS A 214 22.65 -2.37 13.60
C LYS A 214 23.19 -0.96 13.89
N ASP A 215 22.50 0.10 13.44
CA ASP A 215 22.89 1.48 13.73
C ASP A 215 22.73 1.75 15.23
N ARG A 216 23.85 1.70 15.94
CA ARG A 216 23.93 1.93 17.39
C ARG A 216 23.36 3.28 17.79
N ALA A 217 23.65 4.33 17.02
CA ALA A 217 23.22 5.69 17.36
C ALA A 217 21.71 5.85 17.19
N LEU A 218 21.14 5.27 16.12
CA LEU A 218 19.70 5.17 15.93
C LEU A 218 19.04 4.38 17.06
N MET A 219 19.57 3.20 17.41
CA MET A 219 19.00 2.35 18.46
C MET A 219 19.03 3.02 19.83
N LEU A 220 20.11 3.74 20.18
CA LEU A 220 20.13 4.55 21.41
C LEU A 220 19.04 5.63 21.39
N SER A 221 18.86 6.32 20.26
CA SER A 221 17.79 7.32 20.09
C SER A 221 16.39 6.71 20.26
N VAL A 222 16.19 5.48 19.78
CA VAL A 222 14.94 4.72 19.96
C VAL A 222 14.73 4.35 21.44
N VAL A 223 15.74 3.81 22.13
CA VAL A 223 15.63 3.44 23.57
C VAL A 223 15.38 4.68 24.44
N ALA A 224 16.01 5.81 24.11
CA ALA A 224 15.82 7.06 24.82
C ALA A 224 14.34 7.49 24.84
N ARG A 225 13.62 7.29 23.72
CA ARG A 225 12.19 7.59 23.59
C ARG A 225 11.28 6.47 24.07
N ASN A 226 11.64 5.22 23.75
CA ASN A 226 10.89 4.02 24.09
C ASN A 226 11.81 2.94 24.64
N PRO A 227 12.00 2.88 25.97
CA PRO A 227 12.84 1.89 26.61
C PRO A 227 12.43 0.45 26.31
N THR A 228 11.12 0.21 26.10
CA THR A 228 10.59 -1.13 25.81
C THR A 228 11.10 -1.69 24.49
N ALA A 229 11.50 -0.82 23.55
CA ALA A 229 12.03 -1.24 22.25
C ALA A 229 13.32 -2.05 22.35
N LEU A 230 14.08 -1.91 23.45
CA LEU A 230 15.30 -2.69 23.70
C LEU A 230 15.05 -4.21 23.60
N ARG A 231 13.85 -4.68 23.98
CA ARG A 231 13.51 -6.12 23.90
C ARG A 231 13.42 -6.65 22.46
N HIS A 232 13.18 -5.77 21.48
CA HIS A 232 12.98 -6.09 20.07
C HIS A 232 14.23 -5.84 19.21
N MET A 233 15.28 -5.30 19.80
CA MET A 233 16.57 -5.13 19.11
C MET A 233 17.23 -6.48 18.85
N ILE A 234 18.24 -6.47 17.98
CA ILE A 234 19.06 -7.64 17.69
C ILE A 234 19.91 -8.02 18.91
N ASP A 235 20.23 -9.31 19.03
CA ASP A 235 20.94 -9.83 20.20
C ASP A 235 22.35 -9.26 20.35
N GLU A 236 23.01 -8.92 19.24
CA GLU A 236 24.32 -8.28 19.26
C GLU A 236 24.32 -6.96 20.06
N LEU A 237 23.23 -6.18 20.01
CA LEU A 237 23.09 -4.96 20.80
C LEU A 237 22.53 -5.24 22.20
N ARG A 238 21.57 -6.16 22.33
CA ARG A 238 20.98 -6.54 23.63
C ARG A 238 21.97 -7.19 24.59
N LEU A 239 23.03 -7.81 24.06
CA LEU A 239 24.09 -8.46 24.84
C LEU A 239 25.38 -7.63 24.87
N ASP A 240 25.42 -6.49 24.17
CA ASP A 240 26.53 -5.55 24.27
C ASP A 240 26.39 -4.71 25.54
N ARG A 241 27.20 -5.07 26.54
CA ARG A 241 27.30 -4.37 27.82
C ARG A 241 27.52 -2.85 27.67
N THR A 242 28.34 -2.43 26.72
CA THR A 242 28.62 -1.00 26.49
C THR A 242 27.40 -0.27 25.95
N PHE A 243 26.61 -0.94 25.11
CA PHE A 243 25.36 -0.42 24.58
C PHE A 243 24.32 -0.28 25.68
N LEU A 244 24.15 -1.34 26.49
CA LEU A 244 23.21 -1.35 27.62
C LEU A 244 23.52 -0.25 28.64
N LEU A 245 24.80 -0.03 28.97
CA LEU A 245 25.22 1.07 29.85
C LEU A 245 24.78 2.43 29.31
N GLU A 246 24.99 2.68 28.03
CA GLU A 246 24.62 3.95 27.39
C GLU A 246 23.10 4.12 27.30
N ALA A 247 22.38 3.07 26.90
CA ALA A 247 20.92 3.05 26.86
C ALA A 247 20.30 3.39 28.22
N VAL A 248 20.82 2.80 29.30
CA VAL A 248 20.34 3.06 30.67
C VAL A 248 20.70 4.46 31.16
N ARG A 249 21.85 5.01 30.76
CA ARG A 249 22.20 6.41 31.06
C ARG A 249 21.26 7.40 30.36
N GLN A 250 20.86 7.12 29.13
CA GLN A 250 19.95 7.99 28.38
C GLN A 250 18.52 7.89 28.91
N ASN A 251 18.08 6.69 29.30
CA ASN A 251 16.78 6.49 29.92
C ASN A 251 16.83 5.38 30.99
N PRO A 252 16.79 5.73 32.29
CA PRO A 252 16.85 4.77 33.40
C PRO A 252 15.80 3.67 33.36
N ILE A 253 14.63 3.95 32.78
CA ILE A 253 13.54 2.98 32.66
C ILE A 253 13.98 1.79 31.79
N ALA A 254 14.97 1.96 30.90
CA ALA A 254 15.55 0.89 30.11
C ALA A 254 16.15 -0.23 30.96
N LEU A 255 16.54 0.04 32.21
CA LEU A 255 17.03 -0.99 33.15
C LEU A 255 16.03 -2.16 33.30
N LEU A 256 14.72 -1.88 33.26
CA LEU A 256 13.68 -2.90 33.33
C LEU A 256 13.68 -3.85 32.13
N GLN A 257 14.23 -3.42 31.01
CA GLN A 257 14.26 -4.15 29.74
C GLN A 257 15.60 -4.84 29.50
N VAL A 258 16.66 -4.44 30.22
CA VAL A 258 17.98 -5.09 30.17
C VAL A 258 17.83 -6.58 30.52
N PRO A 259 18.46 -7.51 29.78
CA PRO A 259 18.45 -8.94 30.10
C PRO A 259 19.02 -9.26 31.49
N ASP A 260 18.49 -10.29 32.15
CA ASP A 260 18.81 -10.63 33.54
C ASP A 260 20.32 -10.77 33.88
N PRO A 261 21.18 -11.34 33.02
CA PRO A 261 22.62 -11.41 33.30
C PRO A 261 23.25 -10.03 33.57
N PHE A 262 22.75 -9.00 32.88
CA PHE A 262 23.26 -7.64 32.93
C PHE A 262 22.47 -6.75 33.90
N ARG A 263 21.17 -7.00 34.09
CA ARG A 263 20.28 -6.15 34.90
C ARG A 263 20.75 -5.99 36.36
N ARG A 264 21.42 -7.02 36.89
CA ARG A 264 21.94 -7.02 38.28
C ARG A 264 23.38 -6.52 38.39
N GLU A 265 24.03 -6.16 37.27
CA GLU A 265 25.39 -5.63 37.32
C GLU A 265 25.43 -4.27 38.00
N ALA A 266 26.32 -4.13 38.98
CA ALA A 266 26.51 -2.89 39.73
C ALA A 266 26.79 -1.68 38.81
N ALA A 267 27.52 -1.88 37.71
CA ALA A 267 27.80 -0.81 36.75
C ALA A 267 26.54 -0.32 36.03
N ILE A 268 25.64 -1.23 35.63
CA ILE A 268 24.39 -0.88 34.94
C ILE A 268 23.39 -0.25 35.91
N ILE A 269 23.31 -0.75 37.15
CA ILE A 269 22.48 -0.15 38.20
C ILE A 269 23.00 1.26 38.55
N ARG A 270 24.32 1.46 38.65
CA ARG A 270 24.88 2.81 38.87
C ARG A 270 24.56 3.75 37.72
N ALA A 271 24.66 3.26 36.48
CA ALA A 271 24.32 4.05 35.30
C ALA A 271 22.87 4.58 35.32
N SER A 272 21.91 3.84 35.89
CA SER A 272 20.52 4.33 36.01
C SER A 272 20.35 5.43 37.07
N LEU A 273 21.30 5.56 38.00
CA LEU A 273 21.31 6.55 39.08
C LEU A 273 22.11 7.82 38.71
N GLU A 274 22.99 7.73 37.72
CA GLU A 274 23.88 8.82 37.26
C GLU A 274 23.17 9.83 36.34
N VAL A 275 21.85 9.72 36.14
CA VAL A 275 21.15 10.58 35.18
C VAL A 275 21.18 12.04 35.61
N LYS A 276 21.77 12.86 34.74
CA LYS A 276 21.64 14.30 34.79
C LYS A 276 20.16 14.62 34.62
N VAL A 277 19.48 14.94 35.71
CA VAL A 277 18.16 15.56 35.66
C VAL A 277 18.32 16.82 34.78
N PRO A 278 17.64 16.90 33.63
CA PRO A 278 17.68 18.13 32.85
C PRO A 278 17.10 19.24 33.72
N LYS A 279 17.88 20.33 33.88
CA LYS A 279 17.41 21.57 34.50
C LYS A 279 16.25 22.17 33.72
#